data_AF-A0A397FT98-F1
#
_entry.id   AF-A0A397FT98-F1
#
_cell.length_a   1.000
_cell.length_b   1.000
_cell.length_c   1.000
_cell.angle_alpha   90.00
_cell.angle_beta   90.00
_cell.angle_gamma   90.00
#
_symmetry.space_group_name_H-M   'P 1'
#
loop_
_entity.id
_entity.type
_entity.pdbx_description
1 polymer ?
#
loop_
_entity_poly.entity_id
_entity_poly.type
_entity_poly.pdbx_seq_one_letter_code
_entity_poly.pdbx_strand_id
1 'polypeptide(L)'
;PRKLRKDIAMFTTVCSNAGAKVALTNSTYNYAKKVVAIQQKGVMISHGNLGHNLSMIAAALEATDDSVVVSWLPQYHDMGLIGAYLGVLFTGKPIISLDFVRFSLFLVVLFMP
;
A
#
# COMPACT_ATOMS: atom_id res chain seq x y z
N PRO A 1 5.39 -5.69 -26.01
CA PRO A 1 5.59 -4.29 -25.55
C PRO A 1 6.67 -4.17 -24.47
N ARG A 2 7.56 -3.17 -24.54
CA ARG A 2 8.69 -3.00 -23.58
C ARG A 2 8.27 -2.96 -22.11
N LYS A 3 7.08 -2.44 -21.79
CA LYS A 3 6.47 -2.44 -20.44
C LYS A 3 6.28 -3.86 -19.90
N LEU A 4 5.61 -4.72 -20.66
CA LEU A 4 5.33 -6.11 -20.27
C LEU A 4 6.60 -6.92 -19.92
N ARG A 5 7.72 -6.65 -20.61
CA ARG A 5 8.99 -7.35 -20.36
C ARG A 5 9.64 -6.93 -19.03
N LYS A 6 9.52 -5.65 -18.65
CA LYS A 6 9.97 -5.13 -17.35
C LYS A 6 9.10 -5.68 -16.23
N ASP A 7 7.79 -5.73 -16.43
CA ASP A 7 6.84 -6.22 -15.43
C ASP A 7 7.07 -7.71 -15.13
N ILE A 8 7.33 -8.52 -16.16
CA ILE A 8 7.69 -9.94 -16.00
C ILE A 8 9.02 -10.09 -15.26
N ALA A 9 10.04 -9.31 -15.59
CA ALA A 9 11.34 -9.39 -14.92
C ALA A 9 11.26 -8.96 -13.44
N MET A 10 10.43 -7.97 -13.13
CA MET A 10 10.15 -7.55 -11.77
C MET A 10 9.42 -8.67 -11.02
N PHE A 11 8.42 -9.29 -11.64
CA PHE A 11 7.65 -10.38 -11.07
C PHE A 11 8.53 -11.60 -10.76
N THR A 12 9.41 -12.02 -11.69
CA THR A 12 10.33 -13.14 -11.46
C THR A 12 11.33 -12.82 -10.35
N THR A 13 11.81 -11.58 -10.27
CA THR A 13 12.73 -11.13 -9.20
C THR A 13 12.06 -11.19 -7.83
N VAL A 14 10.81 -10.69 -7.72
CA VAL A 14 10.05 -10.75 -6.47
C VAL A 14 9.76 -12.19 -6.07
N CYS A 15 9.33 -13.05 -7.00
CA CYS A 15 9.09 -14.46 -6.71
C CYS A 15 10.35 -15.18 -6.22
N SER A 16 11.50 -14.93 -6.87
CA SER A 16 12.77 -15.54 -6.48
C SER A 16 13.23 -15.07 -5.09
N ASN A 17 13.16 -13.77 -4.81
CA ASN A 17 13.59 -13.20 -3.53
C ASN A 17 12.67 -13.59 -2.37
N ALA A 18 11.36 -13.71 -2.63
CA ALA A 18 10.39 -14.12 -1.63
C ALA A 18 10.39 -15.64 -1.37
N GLY A 19 11.16 -16.43 -2.14
CA GLY A 19 11.10 -17.90 -2.10
C GLY A 19 9.75 -18.45 -2.59
N ALA A 20 8.98 -17.65 -3.32
CA ALA A 20 7.65 -18.02 -3.79
C ALA A 20 7.78 -19.02 -4.95
N LYS A 21 7.36 -20.26 -4.70
CA LYS A 21 7.38 -21.33 -5.71
C LYS A 21 6.21 -21.29 -6.69
N VAL A 22 5.10 -20.63 -6.31
CA VAL A 22 3.86 -20.58 -7.10
C VAL A 22 3.26 -19.18 -7.00
N ALA A 23 2.92 -18.61 -8.16
CA ALA A 23 2.06 -17.44 -8.25
C ALA A 23 0.61 -17.88 -8.38
N LEU A 24 -0.25 -17.43 -7.47
CA LEU A 24 -1.68 -17.73 -7.54
C LEU A 24 -2.38 -16.72 -8.44
N THR A 25 -3.12 -17.23 -9.42
CA THR A 25 -4.13 -16.43 -10.13
C THR A 25 -5.27 -16.07 -9.19
N ASN A 26 -6.07 -15.05 -9.53
CA ASN A 26 -7.18 -14.62 -8.68
C ASN A 26 -8.17 -15.77 -8.37
N SER A 27 -8.42 -16.65 -9.35
CA SER A 27 -9.28 -17.83 -9.19
C SER A 27 -8.68 -18.87 -8.25
N THR A 28 -7.39 -19.18 -8.41
CA THR A 28 -6.68 -20.15 -7.55
C THR A 28 -6.46 -19.62 -6.14
N TYR A 29 -6.21 -18.31 -5.97
CA TYR A 29 -6.15 -17.66 -4.67
C TYR A 29 -7.49 -17.77 -3.92
N ASN A 30 -8.61 -17.44 -4.58
CA ASN A 30 -9.94 -17.51 -3.96
C ASN A 30 -10.34 -18.95 -3.61
N TYR A 31 -9.97 -19.92 -4.44
CA TYR A 31 -10.15 -21.34 -4.13
C TYR A 31 -9.31 -21.76 -2.93
N ALA A 32 -8.00 -21.45 -2.93
CA ALA A 32 -7.11 -21.78 -1.82
C ALA A 32 -7.55 -21.10 -0.51
N LYS A 33 -8.03 -19.86 -0.57
CA LYS A 33 -8.57 -19.15 0.59
C LYS A 33 -9.79 -19.87 1.21
N LYS A 34 -10.65 -20.46 0.38
CA LYS A 34 -11.82 -21.24 0.82
C LYS A 34 -11.45 -22.63 1.34
N VAL A 35 -10.54 -23.32 0.66
CA VAL A 35 -10.21 -24.73 0.95
C VAL A 35 -9.16 -24.86 2.06
N VAL A 36 -8.17 -23.97 2.08
CA VAL A 36 -7.03 -24.03 3.00
C VAL A 36 -7.27 -23.15 4.25
N ALA A 37 -8.45 -22.52 4.36
CA ALA A 37 -8.78 -21.57 5.43
C ALA A 37 -7.60 -20.63 5.73
N ILE A 38 -7.07 -19.99 4.68
CA ILE A 38 -5.94 -19.06 4.81
C ILE A 38 -6.39 -17.93 5.74
N GLN A 39 -6.02 -18.05 7.01
CA GLN A 39 -6.34 -17.08 8.04
C GLN A 39 -5.57 -15.80 7.76
N GLN A 40 -6.28 -14.67 7.81
CA GLN A 40 -5.66 -13.35 7.81
C GLN A 40 -4.86 -13.22 9.11
N LYS A 41 -3.57 -13.50 9.03
CA LYS A 41 -2.68 -13.35 10.17
C LYS A 41 -2.44 -11.86 10.39
N GLY A 42 -2.76 -11.37 11.58
CA GLY A 42 -2.34 -10.03 11.99
C GLY A 42 -0.82 -9.96 12.00
N VAL A 43 -0.27 -8.91 11.39
CA VAL A 43 1.18 -8.67 11.38
C VAL A 43 1.53 -7.88 12.64
N MET A 44 2.36 -8.45 13.50
CA MET A 44 2.92 -7.74 14.65
C MET A 44 4.02 -6.79 14.17
N ILE A 45 3.89 -5.50 14.45
CA ILE A 45 4.85 -4.47 14.07
C ILE A 45 5.46 -3.88 15.33
N SER A 46 6.79 -3.91 15.46
CA SER A 46 7.50 -3.26 16.57
C SER A 46 7.58 -1.75 16.34
N HIS A 47 7.69 -0.99 17.43
CA HIS A 47 7.88 0.47 17.36
C HIS A 47 9.11 0.86 16.52
N GLY A 48 10.21 0.12 16.63
CA GLY A 48 11.42 0.38 15.85
C GLY A 48 11.22 0.17 14.34
N ASN A 49 10.55 -0.92 13.95
CA ASN A 49 10.25 -1.19 12.55
C ASN A 49 9.32 -0.11 11.97
N LEU A 50 8.31 0.28 12.76
CA LEU A 50 7.39 1.35 12.38
C LEU A 50 8.11 2.68 12.19
N GLY A 51 8.90 3.12 13.17
CA GLY A 51 9.65 4.38 13.09
C GLY A 51 10.63 4.42 11.91
N HIS A 52 11.34 3.32 11.66
CA HIS A 52 12.22 3.21 10.50
C HIS A 52 11.44 3.33 9.18
N ASN A 53 10.31 2.62 9.05
CA ASN A 53 9.47 2.68 7.85
C ASN A 53 8.93 4.11 7.61
N LEU A 54 8.45 4.78 8.67
CA LEU A 54 7.96 6.16 8.58
C LEU A 54 9.06 7.15 8.18
N SER A 55 10.28 6.98 8.69
CA SER A 55 11.42 7.82 8.29
C SER A 55 11.76 7.65 6.80
N MET A 56 11.72 6.41 6.28
CA MET A 56 11.93 6.17 4.85
C MET A 56 10.82 6.75 3.99
N ILE A 57 9.56 6.64 4.43
CA ILE A 57 8.42 7.23 3.71
C ILE A 57 8.56 8.75 3.64
N ALA A 58 8.87 9.40 4.77
CA ALA A 58 9.05 10.86 4.82
C ALA A 58 10.20 11.32 3.91
N ALA A 59 11.32 10.60 3.91
CA ALA A 59 12.46 10.89 3.04
C ALA A 59 12.13 10.69 1.55
N ALA A 60 11.45 9.59 1.21
CA ALA A 60 11.09 9.28 -0.18
C ALA A 60 10.04 10.24 -0.77
N LEU A 61 9.20 10.83 0.09
CA LEU A 61 8.22 11.85 -0.29
C LEU A 61 8.79 13.27 -0.24
N GLU A 62 10.06 13.43 0.13
CA GLU A 62 10.73 14.73 0.29
C GLU A 62 9.90 15.69 1.17
N ALA A 63 9.33 15.15 2.25
CA ALA A 63 8.44 15.92 3.12
C ALA A 63 9.17 17.13 3.74
N THR A 64 8.70 18.32 3.42
CA THR A 64 9.20 19.61 3.93
C THR A 64 8.30 20.16 5.03
N ASP A 65 8.69 21.29 5.63
CA ASP A 65 7.91 21.88 6.70
C ASP A 65 6.53 22.39 6.27
N ASP A 66 6.39 22.78 5.01
CA ASP A 66 5.16 23.27 4.41
C ASP A 66 4.30 22.15 3.78
N SER A 67 4.72 20.89 3.93
CA SER A 67 4.02 19.75 3.33
C SER A 67 2.68 19.48 4.02
N VAL A 68 1.62 19.33 3.22
CA VAL A 68 0.29 18.90 3.65
C VAL A 68 0.02 17.50 3.11
N VAL A 69 -0.35 16.57 3.97
CA VAL A 69 -0.69 15.21 3.53
C VAL A 69 -2.17 15.17 3.16
N VAL A 70 -2.46 14.69 1.94
CA VAL A 70 -3.82 14.43 1.49
C VAL A 70 -3.98 12.93 1.32
N SER A 71 -4.99 12.35 1.97
CA SER A 71 -5.28 10.92 1.85
C SER A 71 -6.77 10.69 1.72
N TRP A 72 -7.15 9.88 0.74
CA TRP A 72 -8.48 9.27 0.64
C TRP A 72 -8.44 7.79 1.03
N LEU A 73 -7.27 7.26 1.41
CA LEU A 73 -7.12 5.85 1.73
C LEU A 73 -7.81 5.55 3.08
N PRO A 74 -8.49 4.40 3.20
CA PRO A 74 -9.13 4.04 4.45
C PRO A 74 -8.09 3.80 5.56
N GLN A 75 -8.40 4.24 6.77
CA GLN A 75 -7.53 4.07 7.94
C GLN A 75 -7.30 2.60 8.33
N TYR A 76 -8.14 1.68 7.89
CA TYR A 76 -7.97 0.24 8.14
C TYR A 76 -7.03 -0.43 7.12
N HIS A 77 -6.60 0.29 6.09
CA HIS A 77 -5.59 -0.16 5.14
C HIS A 77 -4.20 0.28 5.61
N ASP A 78 -3.17 -0.53 5.37
CA ASP A 78 -1.79 -0.28 5.84
C ASP A 78 -1.24 1.09 5.41
N MET A 79 -1.35 1.45 4.13
CA MET A 79 -0.91 2.73 3.57
C MET A 79 -1.76 3.90 4.07
N GLY A 80 -3.04 3.67 4.39
CA GLY A 80 -3.88 4.69 5.01
C GLY A 80 -3.43 4.95 6.44
N LEU A 81 -3.29 3.90 7.25
CA LEU A 81 -2.86 4.01 8.64
C LEU A 81 -1.42 4.49 8.78
N ILE A 82 -0.48 3.72 8.24
CA ILE A 82 0.97 3.93 8.40
C ILE A 82 1.42 5.11 7.54
N GLY A 83 1.10 5.08 6.24
CA GLY A 83 1.58 6.08 5.29
C GLY A 83 1.01 7.48 5.52
N ALA A 84 -0.32 7.58 5.69
CA ALA A 84 -0.96 8.87 5.88
C ALA A 84 -1.02 9.28 7.36
N TYR A 85 -1.75 8.54 8.20
CA TYR A 85 -2.07 8.99 9.56
C TYR A 85 -0.88 8.94 10.54
N LEU A 86 -0.16 7.82 10.60
CA LEU A 86 1.03 7.72 11.44
C LEU A 86 2.19 8.52 10.84
N GLY A 87 2.26 8.65 9.52
CA GLY A 87 3.21 9.52 8.82
C GLY A 87 3.09 10.99 9.24
N VAL A 88 1.86 11.53 9.31
CA VAL A 88 1.67 12.92 9.76
C VAL A 88 1.93 13.11 11.24
N LEU A 89 1.59 12.13 12.08
CA LEU A 89 1.91 12.18 13.51
C LEU A 89 3.43 12.13 13.75
N PHE A 90 4.14 11.34 12.94
CA PHE A 90 5.60 11.22 13.01
C PHE A 90 6.32 12.49 12.51
N THR A 91 5.79 13.15 11.50
CA THR A 91 6.39 14.36 10.88
C THR A 91 5.82 15.69 11.41
N GLY A 92 4.75 15.64 12.22
CA GLY A 92 4.07 16.82 12.76
C GLY A 92 3.32 17.65 11.71
N LYS A 93 2.80 17.01 10.65
CA LYS A 93 2.18 17.70 9.50
C LYS A 93 0.64 17.69 9.55
N PRO A 94 -0.03 18.68 8.94
CA PRO A 94 -1.48 18.64 8.81
C PRO A 94 -1.92 17.57 7.80
N ILE A 95 -3.10 16.97 8.03
CA ILE A 95 -3.73 15.99 7.15
C ILE A 95 -5.11 16.46 6.68
N ILE A 96 -5.38 16.27 5.39
CA ILE A 96 -6.71 16.37 4.80
C ILE A 96 -7.16 14.95 4.44
N SER A 97 -8.15 14.44 5.18
CA SER A 97 -8.75 13.15 4.89
C SER A 97 -10.00 13.30 4.04
N LEU A 98 -10.03 12.62 2.91
CA LEU A 98 -11.19 12.55 2.02
C LEU A 98 -11.90 11.21 2.21
N ASP A 99 -13.19 11.18 1.91
CA ASP A 99 -13.97 9.94 1.88
C ASP A 99 -13.52 9.09 0.68
N PHE A 100 -13.02 7.88 0.96
CA PHE A 100 -12.57 6.91 -0.03
C PHE A 100 -13.60 6.68 -1.13
N VAL A 101 -14.87 6.48 -0.76
CA VAL A 101 -15.93 6.13 -1.72
C VAL A 101 -16.17 7.30 -2.66
N ARG A 102 -16.31 8.50 -2.11
CA ARG A 102 -16.57 9.71 -2.91
C ARG A 102 -15.41 10.09 -3.83
N PHE A 103 -14.17 9.97 -3.37
CA PHE A 103 -13.01 10.34 -4.17
C PHE A 103 -12.68 9.29 -5.25
N SER A 104 -12.81 8.00 -4.96
CA SER A 104 -12.64 6.95 -5.98
C SER A 104 -13.68 7.06 -7.09
N LEU A 105 -14.94 7.37 -6.75
CA LEU A 105 -15.98 7.65 -7.74
C LEU A 105 -15.65 8.90 -8.58
N PHE A 106 -15.15 9.97 -7.96
CA PHE A 106 -14.74 11.18 -8.67
C PHE A 106 -13.61 10.92 -9.68
N LEU A 107 -12.56 10.17 -9.29
CA LEU A 107 -11.48 9.77 -10.19
C LEU A 107 -11.99 8.92 -11.35
N VAL A 108 -12.89 7.96 -11.10
CA VAL A 108 -13.48 7.14 -12.17
C VAL A 108 -14.27 8.01 -13.15
N VAL A 109 -15.05 8.98 -12.66
CA VAL A 109 -15.84 9.88 -13.52
C VAL A 109 -14.94 10.85 -14.33
N LEU A 110 -13.82 11.32 -13.76
CA LEU A 110 -12.90 12.23 -14.44
C LEU A 110 -12.00 11.56 -15.48
N PHE A 111 -11.73 10.26 -15.32
CA PHE A 111 -10.87 9.48 -16.22
C PHE A 111 -11.65 8.50 -17.12
N MET A 112 -12.98 8.49 -17.07
CA MET A 112 -13.79 7.90 -18.13
C MET A 112 -13.96 8.92 -19.28
N PRO A 113 -13.68 8.52 -20.54
CA PRO A 113 -13.92 9.37 -21.71
C PRO A 113 -15.41 9.64 -21.95
#